data_AF-A0A0S7WMU3-F1
#
_entry.id   AF-A0A0S7WMU3-F1
#
_cell.length_a   1.000
_cell.length_b   1.000
_cell.length_c   1.000
_cell.angle_alpha   90.00
_cell.angle_beta   90.00
_cell.angle_gamma   90.00
#
_symmetry.space_group_name_H-M   'P 1'
#
loop_
_entity.id
_entity.type
_entity.pdbx_description
1 polymer ?
#
loop_
_entity_poly.entity_id
_entity_poly.type
_entity_poly.pdbx_seq_one_letter_code
_entity_poly.pdbx_strand_id
1 'polypeptide(L)'
;AGYIADRVSVRNVTIFAFLLQLLALVILLEAGSTSMLWAFVVVFGLAMGAMFAMEPLVVSRYFGVASFGAIYGGLWALQAVGWAGGAPLAGYIFDVTRSYDLAFIMFIATTLLAMVLTFLLKPAAKQAG
;
A
#
# COMPACT_ATOMS: atom_id res chain seq x y z
N ALA A 1 -20.94 -20.84 2.72
CA ALA A 1 -19.50 -20.94 2.42
C ALA A 1 -18.95 -19.71 1.66
N GLY A 2 -19.65 -19.14 0.67
CA GLY A 2 -19.15 -18.00 -0.13
C GLY A 2 -18.96 -16.66 0.61
N TYR A 3 -19.78 -16.34 1.61
CA TYR A 3 -19.76 -15.02 2.29
C TYR A 3 -18.47 -14.74 3.09
N ILE A 4 -17.86 -15.79 3.66
CA ILE A 4 -16.58 -15.68 4.38
C ILE A 4 -15.42 -15.84 3.39
N ALA A 5 -15.53 -16.76 2.42
CA ALA A 5 -14.50 -16.97 1.40
C ALA A 5 -14.22 -15.69 0.58
N ASP A 6 -15.26 -14.94 0.22
CA ASP A 6 -15.10 -13.66 -0.47
C ASP A 6 -14.44 -12.61 0.42
N ARG A 7 -14.86 -12.48 1.68
CA ARG A 7 -14.30 -11.44 2.59
C ARG A 7 -12.85 -11.72 2.98
N VAL A 8 -12.52 -13.00 3.13
CA VAL A 8 -11.16 -13.45 3.43
C VAL A 8 -10.23 -13.22 2.24
N SER A 9 -10.71 -13.28 0.99
CA SER A 9 -9.84 -13.07 -0.18
C SER A 9 -9.36 -11.61 -0.31
N VAL A 10 -10.24 -10.60 -0.23
CA VAL A 10 -9.83 -9.20 -0.46
C VAL A 10 -8.80 -8.73 0.56
N ARG A 11 -9.03 -8.98 1.86
CA ARG A 11 -8.05 -8.61 2.89
C ARG A 11 -6.71 -9.31 2.70
N ASN A 12 -6.74 -10.62 2.44
CA ASN A 12 -5.52 -11.41 2.31
C ASN A 12 -4.73 -11.00 1.06
N VAL A 13 -5.42 -10.68 -0.04
CA VAL A 13 -4.78 -10.18 -1.27
C VAL A 13 -4.17 -8.79 -1.03
N THR A 14 -4.85 -7.90 -0.31
CA THR A 14 -4.27 -6.59 0.06
C THR A 14 -3.05 -6.75 0.97
N ILE A 15 -3.10 -7.64 1.98
CA ILE A 15 -1.95 -7.94 2.84
C ILE A 15 -0.79 -8.52 2.01
N PHE A 16 -1.08 -9.45 1.10
CA PHE A 16 -0.07 -10.01 0.21
C PHE A 16 0.55 -8.94 -0.70
N ALA A 17 -0.24 -8.00 -1.21
CA ALA A 17 0.27 -6.85 -1.96
C ALA A 17 1.22 -6.00 -1.11
N PHE A 18 0.88 -5.72 0.15
CA PHE A 18 1.77 -5.02 1.07
C PHE A 18 3.05 -5.81 1.37
N LEU A 19 2.99 -7.13 1.51
CA LEU A 19 4.17 -7.98 1.70
C LEU A 19 5.10 -7.92 0.48
N LEU A 20 4.54 -7.96 -0.74
CA LEU A 20 5.32 -7.78 -1.96
C LEU A 20 5.93 -6.38 -2.03
N GLN A 21 5.19 -5.34 -1.63
CA GLN A 21 5.72 -3.98 -1.59
C GLN A 21 6.86 -3.84 -0.57
N LEU A 22 6.74 -4.44 0.61
CA LEU A 22 7.81 -4.49 1.62
C LEU A 22 9.03 -5.21 1.07
N LEU A 23 8.86 -6.37 0.44
CA LEU A 23 9.94 -7.11 -0.20
C LEU A 23 10.64 -6.26 -1.28
N ALA A 24 9.88 -5.58 -2.12
CA ALA A 24 10.42 -4.68 -3.13
C ALA A 24 11.26 -3.56 -2.50
N LEU A 25 10.74 -2.89 -1.46
CA LEU A 25 11.47 -1.81 -0.79
C LEU A 25 12.74 -2.31 -0.09
N VAL A 26 12.75 -3.52 0.47
CA VAL A 26 13.95 -4.15 1.02
C VAL A 26 14.97 -4.47 -0.08
N ILE A 27 14.53 -5.01 -1.22
CA ILE A 27 15.40 -5.22 -2.39
C ILE A 27 16.01 -3.89 -2.85
N LEU A 28 15.22 -2.81 -2.86
CA LEU A 28 15.68 -1.49 -3.26
C LEU A 28 16.69 -0.89 -2.28
N LEU A 29 16.48 -1.09 -0.97
CA LEU A 29 17.40 -0.64 0.08
C LEU A 29 18.77 -1.31 -0.03
N GLU A 30 18.80 -2.60 -0.37
CA GLU A 30 20.03 -3.40 -0.53
C GLU A 30 20.56 -3.40 -1.98
N ALA A 31 20.01 -2.57 -2.87
CA ALA A 31 20.31 -2.63 -4.29
C ALA A 31 21.73 -2.13 -4.61
N GLY A 32 22.67 -3.08 -4.74
CA GLY A 32 24.04 -2.81 -5.19
C GLY A 32 24.28 -3.06 -6.68
N SER A 33 23.28 -3.55 -7.43
CA SER A 33 23.43 -3.96 -8.82
C SER A 33 22.19 -3.68 -9.68
N THR A 34 22.39 -3.57 -10.99
CA THR A 34 21.29 -3.39 -11.95
C THR A 34 20.30 -4.56 -11.94
N SER A 35 20.76 -5.79 -11.65
CA SER A 35 19.87 -6.96 -11.57
C SER A 35 18.91 -6.87 -10.38
N MET A 36 19.35 -6.33 -9.24
CA MET A 36 18.49 -6.07 -8.08
C MET A 36 17.44 -4.99 -8.39
N LEU A 37 17.80 -3.96 -9.17
CA LEU A 37 16.84 -2.96 -9.62
C LEU A 37 15.75 -3.56 -10.51
N TRP A 38 16.11 -4.47 -11.42
CA TRP A 38 15.10 -5.20 -12.21
C TRP A 38 14.19 -6.08 -11.35
N ALA A 39 14.76 -6.76 -10.34
CA ALA A 39 13.97 -7.52 -9.37
C ALA A 39 13.00 -6.60 -8.60
N PHE A 40 13.47 -5.44 -8.15
CA PHE A 40 12.61 -4.42 -7.54
C PHE A 40 11.46 -4.02 -8.46
N VAL A 41 11.73 -3.66 -9.73
CA VAL A 41 10.70 -3.24 -10.68
C VAL A 41 9.60 -4.30 -10.86
N VAL A 42 9.99 -5.57 -10.99
CA VAL A 42 9.03 -6.67 -11.15
C VAL A 42 8.18 -6.86 -9.89
N VAL A 43 8.82 -6.95 -8.72
CA VAL A 43 8.10 -7.19 -7.45
C VAL A 43 7.22 -6.00 -7.08
N PHE A 44 7.74 -4.78 -7.23
CA PHE A 44 7.01 -3.53 -6.97
C PHE A 44 5.84 -3.36 -7.93
N GLY A 45 6.03 -3.64 -9.22
CA GLY A 45 4.97 -3.57 -10.23
C GLY A 45 3.81 -4.53 -9.92
N LEU A 46 4.12 -5.76 -9.50
CA LEU A 46 3.11 -6.72 -9.06
C LEU A 46 2.36 -6.25 -7.81
N ALA A 47 3.09 -5.71 -6.82
CA ALA A 47 2.50 -5.17 -5.61
C ALA A 47 1.53 -4.01 -5.91
N MET A 48 1.96 -3.04 -6.71
CA MET A 48 1.15 -1.87 -7.11
C MET A 48 -0.08 -2.29 -7.91
N GLY A 49 0.06 -3.22 -8.85
CA GLY A 49 -1.06 -3.73 -9.64
C GLY A 49 -2.14 -4.38 -8.77
N ALA A 50 -1.72 -5.21 -7.80
CA ALA A 50 -2.63 -5.80 -6.83
C ALA A 50 -3.27 -4.74 -5.92
N MET A 51 -2.51 -3.74 -5.49
CA MET A 51 -3.01 -2.66 -4.61
C MET A 51 -4.08 -1.82 -5.30
N PHE A 52 -3.85 -1.36 -6.53
CA PHE A 52 -4.83 -0.59 -7.30
C PHE A 52 -6.12 -1.39 -7.59
N ALA A 53 -6.01 -2.70 -7.82
CA ALA A 53 -7.17 -3.57 -8.01
C ALA A 53 -7.98 -3.77 -6.72
N MET A 54 -7.30 -3.86 -5.57
CA MET A 54 -7.95 -4.13 -4.28
C MET A 54 -8.49 -2.88 -3.59
N GLU A 55 -7.90 -1.70 -3.81
CA GLU A 55 -8.27 -0.45 -3.12
C GLU A 55 -9.80 -0.15 -3.16
N PRO A 56 -10.48 -0.13 -4.32
CA PRO A 56 -11.93 0.08 -4.37
C PRO A 56 -12.72 -1.09 -3.76
N LEU A 57 -12.19 -2.33 -3.81
CA LEU A 57 -12.82 -3.49 -3.20
C LEU A 57 -12.76 -3.43 -1.67
N VAL A 58 -11.65 -2.96 -1.11
CA VAL A 58 -11.51 -2.72 0.34
C VAL A 58 -12.50 -1.63 0.77
N VAL A 59 -12.54 -0.50 0.08
CA VAL A 59 -13.45 0.59 0.47
C VAL A 59 -14.91 0.16 0.40
N SER A 60 -15.34 -0.44 -0.71
CA SER A 60 -16.73 -0.87 -0.89
C SER A 60 -17.16 -1.97 0.08
N ARG A 61 -16.28 -2.92 0.42
CA ARG A 61 -16.61 -4.05 1.30
C ARG A 61 -16.54 -3.73 2.79
N TYR A 62 -15.62 -2.86 3.19
CA TYR A 62 -15.41 -2.52 4.60
C TYR A 62 -16.24 -1.32 5.05
N PHE A 63 -16.59 -0.40 4.13
CA PHE A 63 -17.31 0.82 4.48
C PHE A 63 -18.67 0.95 3.78
N GLY A 64 -19.00 0.01 2.88
CA GLY A 64 -20.23 0.02 2.12
C GLY A 64 -20.20 0.98 0.93
N VAL A 65 -21.22 0.87 0.06
CA VAL A 65 -21.31 1.66 -1.17
C VAL A 65 -21.88 3.07 -0.93
N ALA A 66 -22.68 3.26 0.13
CA ALA A 66 -23.34 4.54 0.41
C ALA A 66 -22.34 5.68 0.68
N SER A 67 -21.22 5.37 1.35
CA SER A 67 -20.16 6.33 1.64
C SER A 67 -18.93 6.15 0.74
N PHE A 68 -19.01 5.31 -0.30
CA PHE A 68 -17.87 4.97 -1.14
C PHE A 68 -17.21 6.20 -1.77
N GLY A 69 -17.98 7.07 -2.41
CA GLY A 69 -17.45 8.25 -3.09
C GLY A 69 -16.73 9.21 -2.14
N ALA A 70 -17.28 9.43 -0.94
CA ALA A 70 -16.66 10.29 0.07
C ALA A 70 -15.35 9.69 0.60
N ILE A 71 -15.34 8.39 0.92
CA ILE A 71 -14.17 7.71 1.48
C ILE A 71 -13.08 7.56 0.42
N TYR A 72 -13.44 7.06 -0.77
CA TYR A 72 -12.49 6.83 -1.86
C TYR A 72 -11.94 8.16 -2.40
N GLY A 73 -12.77 9.20 -2.52
CA GLY A 73 -12.31 10.54 -2.88
C GLY A 73 -11.35 11.13 -1.83
N GLY A 74 -11.66 10.96 -0.54
CA GLY A 74 -10.76 11.36 0.54
C GLY A 74 -9.43 10.60 0.52
N LEU A 75 -9.46 9.30 0.22
CA LEU A 75 -8.27 8.48 0.06
C LEU A 75 -7.36 9.00 -1.06
N TRP A 76 -7.94 9.32 -2.23
CA TRP A 76 -7.20 9.92 -3.35
C TRP A 76 -6.64 11.31 -3.01
N ALA A 77 -7.37 12.14 -2.27
CA ALA A 77 -6.88 13.43 -1.80
C ALA A 77 -5.64 13.27 -0.90
N LEU A 78 -5.67 12.29 0.02
CA LEU A 78 -4.51 11.97 0.87
C LEU A 78 -3.33 11.40 0.06
N GLN A 79 -3.60 10.52 -0.91
CA GLN A 79 -2.56 10.00 -1.81
C GLN A 79 -1.89 11.12 -2.60
N ALA A 80 -2.65 12.09 -3.09
CA ALA A 80 -2.11 13.23 -3.84
C ALA A 80 -1.08 14.03 -3.01
N VAL A 81 -1.33 14.21 -1.71
CA VAL A 81 -0.36 14.84 -0.79
C VAL A 81 0.92 13.99 -0.71
N GLY A 82 0.78 12.67 -0.59
CA GLY A 82 1.91 11.75 -0.58
C GLY A 82 2.73 11.79 -1.88
N TRP A 83 2.07 11.81 -3.04
CA TRP A 83 2.75 11.91 -4.34
C TRP A 83 3.44 13.26 -4.55
N ALA A 84 2.80 14.35 -4.13
CA ALA A 84 3.38 15.69 -4.23
C ALA A 84 4.55 15.88 -3.25
N GLY A 85 4.43 15.37 -2.02
CA GLY A 85 5.42 15.57 -0.96
C GLY A 85 6.55 14.53 -0.93
N GLY A 86 6.31 13.33 -1.44
CA GLY A 86 7.24 12.21 -1.32
C GLY A 86 8.57 12.44 -2.02
N ALA A 87 8.56 12.89 -3.27
CA ALA A 87 9.78 13.15 -4.03
C ALA A 87 10.59 14.33 -3.46
N PRO A 88 10.00 15.50 -3.15
CA PRO A 88 10.73 16.58 -2.48
C PRO A 88 11.30 16.17 -1.12
N LEU A 89 10.56 15.41 -0.31
CA LEU A 89 11.03 14.93 0.99
C LEU A 89 12.22 13.98 0.84
N ALA A 90 12.16 13.03 -0.09
CA ALA A 90 13.26 12.11 -0.38
C ALA A 90 14.49 12.86 -0.90
N GLY A 91 14.30 13.86 -1.76
CA GLY A 91 15.38 14.73 -2.24
C GLY A 91 16.04 15.52 -1.11
N TYR A 92 15.25 16.13 -0.22
CA TYR A 92 15.77 16.83 0.95
C TYR A 92 16.57 15.91 1.88
N ILE A 93 16.09 14.68 2.11
CA ILE A 93 16.82 13.67 2.89
C ILE A 93 18.16 13.36 2.23
N PHE A 94 18.19 13.20 0.91
CA PHE A 94 19.42 12.97 0.17
C PHE A 94 20.37 14.18 0.26
N ASP A 95 19.85 15.41 0.18
CA ASP A 95 20.68 16.61 0.28
C ASP A 95 21.39 16.72 1.64
N VAL A 96 20.71 16.31 2.72
CA VAL A 96 21.25 16.36 4.10
C VAL A 96 22.11 15.14 4.44
N THR A 97 21.69 13.94 4.04
CA THR A 97 22.32 12.67 4.46
C THR A 97 23.24 12.05 3.41
N ARG A 98 23.15 12.51 2.16
CA ARG A 98 23.78 11.92 0.97
C ARG A 98 23.39 10.46 0.71
N SER A 99 22.27 10.01 1.27
CA SER A 99 21.70 8.67 1.08
C SER A 99 20.18 8.72 0.97
N TYR A 100 19.59 7.72 0.31
CA TYR A 100 18.13 7.50 0.29
C TYR A 100 17.65 6.50 1.34
N ASP A 101 18.56 5.88 2.10
CA ASP A 101 18.22 4.80 3.02
C ASP A 101 17.17 5.22 4.04
N LEU A 102 17.29 6.42 4.60
CA LEU A 102 16.31 6.94 5.54
C LEU A 102 14.92 7.13 4.89
N ALA A 103 14.87 7.57 3.64
CA ALA A 103 13.61 7.70 2.90
C ALA A 103 12.97 6.32 2.65
N PHE A 104 13.77 5.34 2.24
CA PHE A 104 13.30 3.96 2.03
C PHE A 104 12.84 3.31 3.33
N ILE A 105 13.56 3.50 4.44
CA ILE A 105 13.14 3.02 5.77
C ILE A 105 11.79 3.63 6.18
N MET A 106 11.57 4.92 5.92
CA MET A 106 10.27 5.55 6.18
C MET A 106 9.15 4.98 5.29
N PHE A 107 9.44 4.67 4.02
CA PHE A 107 8.47 3.98 3.16
C PHE A 107 8.15 2.58 3.69
N ILE A 108 9.17 1.81 4.10
CA ILE A 108 8.98 0.50 4.73
C ILE A 108 8.10 0.62 5.99
N ALA A 109 8.40 1.58 6.87
CA ALA A 109 7.65 1.80 8.10
C ALA A 109 6.17 2.16 7.83
N THR A 110 5.91 3.04 6.86
CA THR A 110 4.54 3.44 6.49
C THR A 110 3.78 2.31 5.79
N THR A 111 4.42 1.52 4.93
CA THR A 111 3.83 0.31 4.34
C THR A 111 3.51 -0.73 5.41
N LEU A 112 4.41 -0.94 6.39
CA LEU A 112 4.17 -1.87 7.50
C LEU A 112 2.99 -1.41 8.36
N LEU A 113 2.92 -0.12 8.66
CA LEU A 113 1.78 0.46 9.37
C LEU A 113 0.47 0.25 8.60
N ALA A 114 0.45 0.53 7.30
CA ALA A 114 -0.72 0.31 6.45
C ALA A 114 -1.16 -1.17 6.42
N MET A 115 -0.20 -2.10 6.38
CA MET A 115 -0.46 -3.54 6.45
C MET A 115 -1.07 -3.93 7.80
N VAL A 116 -0.53 -3.44 8.91
CA VAL A 116 -1.06 -3.69 10.26
C VAL A 116 -2.47 -3.12 10.41
N LEU A 117 -2.70 -1.87 9.99
CA LEU A 117 -4.03 -1.25 10.02
C LEU A 117 -5.03 -2.04 9.17
N THR A 118 -4.59 -2.52 8.01
CA THR A 118 -5.42 -3.36 7.11
C THR A 118 -5.72 -4.72 7.72
N PHE A 119 -4.77 -5.33 8.43
CA PHE A 119 -4.99 -6.57 9.15
C PHE A 119 -6.01 -6.41 10.28
N LEU A 120 -5.98 -5.26 10.97
CA LEU A 120 -6.90 -4.90 12.05
C LEU A 120 -8.27 -4.41 11.56
N LEU A 121 -8.44 -4.14 10.25
CA LEU A 121 -9.73 -3.77 9.69
C LEU A 121 -10.78 -4.85 9.97
N LYS A 122 -11.81 -4.46 10.69
CA LYS A 122 -13.00 -5.28 10.93
C LYS A 122 -13.99 -5.03 9.80
N PRO A 123 -14.57 -6.08 9.19
CA PRO A 123 -15.62 -5.90 8.21
C PRO A 123 -16.76 -5.09 8.82
N ALA A 124 -17.35 -4.14 8.06
CA ALA A 124 -18.60 -3.52 8.50
C ALA A 124 -19.62 -4.62 8.83
N ALA A 125 -20.17 -4.54 10.05
CA ALA A 125 -21.35 -5.30 10.42
C ALA A 125 -22.41 -5.00 9.37
N LYS A 126 -22.97 -6.05 8.78
CA LYS A 126 -23.91 -5.96 7.67
C LYS A 126 -25.05 -5.00 8.09
N GLN A 127 -25.27 -3.92 7.36
CA GLN A 127 -26.60 -3.31 7.35
C GLN A 127 -27.53 -4.39 6.81
N ALA A 128 -28.37 -4.94 7.69
CA ALA A 128 -29.44 -5.83 7.33
C ALA A 128 -30.38 -5.06 6.40
N GLY A 129 -30.30 -5.39 5.11
CA GLY A 129 -31.39 -5.18 4.16
C GLY A 129 -32.27 -6.40 4.18
#